data_AF-A3D7F6-F1
#
_entry.id   AF-A3D7F6-F1
#
_cell.length_a   1.000
_cell.length_b   1.000
_cell.length_c   1.000
_cell.angle_alpha   90.00
_cell.angle_beta   90.00
_cell.angle_gamma   90.00
#
_symmetry.space_group_name_H-M   'P 1'
#
loop_
_entity.id
_entity.type
_entity.pdbx_description
1 polymer ?
#
loop_
_entity_poly.entity_id
_entity_poly.type
_entity_poly.pdbx_seq_one_letter_code
_entity_poly.pdbx_strand_id
1 'polypeptide(L)'
;MVWNYFYNLGFDRVFGANREQRTLKTRILHTFGFEGGLIFISIPTIAWFLQIGWLAAMGLEAVFLIFFFFYSTLFHWCYDKYQPYKTWFTMQATKVK
;
A
#
# COMPACT_ATOMS: atom_id res chain seq x y z
N MET A 1 -4.15 7.21 -1.35
CA MET A 1 -5.19 7.50 -0.33
C MET A 1 -6.58 7.74 -0.92
N VAL A 2 -6.71 8.49 -2.02
CA VAL A 2 -8.01 8.77 -2.67
C VAL A 2 -8.76 7.49 -3.09
N TRP A 3 -8.09 6.56 -3.79
CA TRP A 3 -8.69 5.29 -4.21
C TRP A 3 -9.18 4.43 -3.03
N ASN A 4 -8.42 4.37 -1.94
CA ASN A 4 -8.78 3.63 -0.74
C ASN A 4 -10.10 4.14 -0.13
N TYR A 5 -10.27 5.46 -0.06
CA TYR A 5 -11.50 6.06 0.43
C TYR A 5 -12.71 5.72 -0.43
N PHE A 6 -12.60 5.89 -1.76
CA PHE A 6 -13.69 5.58 -2.69
C PHE A 6 -14.05 4.08 -2.71
N TYR A 7 -13.05 3.21 -2.70
CA TYR A 7 -13.26 1.77 -2.67
C TYR A 7 -13.95 1.33 -1.37
N ASN A 8 -13.48 1.81 -0.22
CA ASN A 8 -14.10 1.50 1.07
C ASN A 8 -15.57 1.98 1.12
N LEU A 9 -15.87 3.18 0.61
CA LEU A 9 -17.24 3.69 0.51
C LEU A 9 -18.15 2.82 -0.36
N GLY A 10 -17.66 2.39 -1.52
CA GLY A 10 -18.39 1.51 -2.43
C GLY A 10 -18.65 0.14 -1.79
N PHE A 11 -17.61 -0.44 -1.18
CA PHE A 11 -17.72 -1.74 -0.54
C PHE A 11 -18.62 -1.72 0.70
N ASP A 12 -18.54 -0.67 1.50
CA ASP A 12 -19.39 -0.51 2.69
C ASP A 12 -20.87 -0.27 2.32
N ARG A 13 -21.17 0.28 1.14
CA ARG A 13 -22.54 0.33 0.59
C ARG A 13 -23.09 -1.05 0.22
N VAL A 14 -22.26 -1.95 -0.29
CA VAL A 14 -22.68 -3.27 -0.77
C VAL A 14 -22.76 -4.29 0.39
N PHE A 15 -21.81 -4.26 1.32
CA PHE A 15 -21.68 -5.25 2.39
C PHE A 15 -22.06 -4.73 3.79
N GLY A 16 -22.48 -3.47 3.90
CA GLY A 16 -22.93 -2.85 5.15
C GLY A 16 -21.79 -2.42 6.08
N ALA A 17 -22.13 -1.54 7.04
CA ALA A 17 -21.20 -0.90 7.96
C ALA A 17 -20.67 -1.81 9.08
N ASN A 18 -21.22 -3.03 9.25
CA ASN A 18 -20.77 -3.98 10.27
C ASN A 18 -19.48 -4.69 9.84
N ARG A 19 -18.35 -4.06 10.17
CA ARG A 19 -17.00 -4.55 9.83
C ARG A 19 -16.58 -5.78 10.65
N GLU A 20 -17.15 -5.97 11.85
CA GLU A 20 -16.74 -7.04 12.78
C GLU A 20 -17.30 -8.43 12.43
N GLN A 21 -18.47 -8.52 11.79
CA GLN A 21 -19.08 -9.80 11.41
C GLN A 21 -18.61 -10.33 10.03
N ARG A 22 -17.67 -9.64 9.37
CA ARG A 22 -17.22 -10.01 8.02
C ARG A 22 -16.41 -11.32 8.06
N THR A 23 -16.94 -12.34 7.41
CA THR A 23 -16.28 -13.65 7.22
C THR A 23 -14.94 -13.47 6.47
N LEU A 24 -14.00 -14.39 6.67
CA LEU A 24 -12.72 -14.44 5.94
C LEU A 24 -12.90 -14.34 4.41
N LYS A 25 -13.96 -14.93 3.86
CA LYS A 25 -14.31 -14.82 2.43
C LYS A 25 -14.53 -13.38 1.98
N THR A 26 -15.25 -12.57 2.76
CA THR A 26 -15.51 -11.15 2.47
C THR A 26 -14.22 -10.33 2.52
N ARG A 27 -13.30 -10.67 3.43
CA ARG A 27 -11.99 -10.02 3.53
C ARG A 27 -11.11 -10.32 2.31
N ILE A 28 -11.06 -11.58 1.88
CA ILE A 28 -10.33 -11.97 0.68
C ILE A 28 -10.90 -11.26 -0.55
N LEU A 29 -12.23 -11.28 -0.74
CA LEU A 29 -12.88 -10.59 -1.85
C LEU A 29 -12.58 -9.08 -1.84
N HIS A 30 -12.62 -8.45 -0.66
CA HIS A 30 -12.30 -7.04 -0.50
C HIS A 30 -10.87 -6.73 -0.95
N THR A 31 -9.88 -7.49 -0.46
CA THR A 31 -8.48 -7.26 -0.80
C THR A 31 -8.20 -7.53 -2.27
N PHE A 32 -8.74 -8.61 -2.83
CA PHE A 32 -8.60 -8.91 -4.26
C PHE A 32 -9.26 -7.86 -5.16
N GLY A 33 -10.45 -7.37 -4.80
CA GLY A 33 -11.11 -6.31 -5.56
C GLY A 33 -10.38 -4.97 -5.47
N PHE A 34 -9.78 -4.65 -4.31
CA PHE A 34 -9.02 -3.43 -4.11
C PHE A 34 -7.73 -3.45 -4.94
N GLU A 35 -6.96 -4.53 -4.80
CA GLU A 35 -5.69 -4.74 -5.48
C GLU A 35 -5.91 -4.88 -7.00
N GLY A 36 -6.89 -5.69 -7.39
CA GLY A 36 -7.24 -5.89 -8.80
C GLY A 36 -7.75 -4.61 -9.45
N GLY A 37 -8.53 -3.79 -8.74
CA GLY A 37 -8.97 -2.49 -9.25
C GLY A 37 -7.81 -1.51 -9.44
N LEU A 38 -6.82 -1.51 -8.55
CA LEU A 38 -5.59 -0.73 -8.72
C LEU A 38 -4.82 -1.18 -9.95
N ILE A 39 -4.59 -2.48 -10.11
CA ILE A 39 -3.88 -3.07 -11.24
C ILE A 39 -4.59 -2.75 -12.57
N PHE A 40 -5.93 -2.80 -12.57
CA PHE A 40 -6.73 -2.47 -13.75
C PHE A 40 -6.61 -1.00 -14.17
N ILE A 41 -6.31 -0.08 -13.23
CA ILE A 41 -6.06 1.33 -13.53
C ILE A 41 -4.58 1.58 -13.84
N SER A 42 -3.66 0.92 -13.13
CA SER A 42 -2.21 1.14 -13.29
C SER A 42 -1.69 0.60 -14.62
N ILE A 43 -2.05 -0.64 -15.00
CA ILE A 43 -1.55 -1.26 -16.24
C ILE A 43 -1.89 -0.41 -17.48
N PRO A 44 -3.14 0.00 -17.74
CA PRO A 44 -3.44 0.82 -18.92
C PRO A 44 -2.76 2.18 -18.88
N THR A 45 -2.63 2.78 -17.69
CA THR A 45 -1.96 4.07 -17.51
C THR A 45 -0.48 3.97 -17.86
N ILE A 46 0.21 2.94 -17.37
CA ILE A 46 1.62 2.65 -17.66
C ILE A 46 1.80 2.33 -19.14
N ALA A 47 0.96 1.45 -19.69
CA ALA A 47 1.01 1.06 -21.10
C ALA A 47 0.84 2.28 -22.02
N TRP A 48 -0.12 3.16 -21.70
CA TRP A 48 -0.35 4.39 -22.45
C TRP A 48 0.79 5.41 -22.28
N PHE A 49 1.31 5.59 -21.07
CA PHE A 49 2.35 6.57 -20.80
C PHE A 49 3.70 6.18 -21.43
N LEU A 50 4.08 4.90 -21.34
CA LEU A 50 5.34 4.38 -21.87
C LEU A 50 5.22 3.84 -23.30
N GLN A 51 4.01 3.81 -23.89
CA GLN A 51 3.73 3.26 -25.21
C GLN A 51 4.23 1.79 -25.36
N ILE A 52 4.05 1.00 -24.30
CA ILE A 52 4.44 -0.41 -24.24
C ILE A 52 3.23 -1.33 -24.25
N GLY A 53 3.43 -2.60 -24.62
CA GLY A 53 2.37 -3.61 -24.57
C GLY A 53 1.92 -3.94 -23.13
N TRP A 54 0.70 -4.46 -23.00
CA TRP A 54 0.08 -4.83 -21.73
C TRP A 54 0.92 -5.79 -20.89
N LEU A 55 1.51 -6.81 -21.52
CA LEU A 55 2.41 -7.77 -20.84
C LEU A 55 3.68 -7.11 -20.31
N ALA A 56 4.24 -6.14 -21.05
CA ALA A 56 5.41 -5.40 -20.61
C ALA A 56 5.07 -4.46 -19.43
N ALA A 57 3.91 -3.79 -19.49
CA ALA A 57 3.41 -2.97 -18.39
C ALA A 57 3.12 -3.80 -17.13
N MET A 58 2.55 -5.00 -17.27
CA MET A 58 2.36 -5.96 -16.16
C MET A 58 3.70 -6.40 -15.56
N GLY A 59 4.68 -6.73 -16.40
CA GLY A 59 6.02 -7.09 -15.93
C GLY A 59 6.70 -5.96 -15.18
N LEU A 60 6.58 -4.73 -15.69
CA LEU A 60 7.10 -3.53 -15.04
C LEU A 60 6.44 -3.32 -13.67
N GLU A 61 5.12 -3.38 -13.58
CA GLU A 61 4.38 -3.28 -12.32
C GLU A 61 4.84 -4.35 -11.31
N ALA A 62 4.99 -5.60 -11.75
CA ALA A 62 5.45 -6.69 -10.87
C ALA A 62 6.87 -6.45 -10.35
N VAL A 63 7.80 -6.02 -11.21
CA VAL A 63 9.17 -5.67 -10.81
C VAL A 63 9.17 -4.50 -9.82
N PHE A 64 8.35 -3.47 -10.05
CA PHE A 64 8.20 -2.35 -9.14
C PHE A 64 7.71 -2.80 -7.77
N LEU A 65 6.66 -3.63 -7.70
CA LEU A 65 6.13 -4.16 -6.44
C LEU A 65 7.17 -4.96 -5.67
N ILE A 66 7.88 -5.87 -6.35
CA ILE A 66 8.93 -6.68 -5.75
C ILE A 66 10.07 -5.79 -5.24
N PHE A 67 10.54 -4.86 -6.06
CA PHE A 67 11.61 -3.94 -5.70
C PHE A 67 11.23 -3.09 -4.48
N PHE A 68 10.04 -2.48 -4.48
CA PHE A 68 9.56 -1.67 -3.36
C PHE A 68 9.36 -2.49 -2.09
N PHE A 69 8.91 -3.74 -2.19
CA PHE A 69 8.77 -4.63 -1.05
C PHE A 69 10.11 -4.87 -0.35
N PHE A 70 11.14 -5.22 -1.12
CA PHE A 70 12.50 -5.41 -0.58
C PHE A 70 13.10 -4.09 -0.06
N TYR A 71 13.00 -3.02 -0.85
CA TYR A 71 13.50 -1.70 -0.47
C TYR A 71 12.85 -1.21 0.82
N SER A 72 11.53 -1.26 0.93
CA SER A 72 10.80 -0.83 2.13
C SER A 72 11.19 -1.64 3.36
N THR A 73 11.33 -2.96 3.20
CA THR A 73 11.71 -3.85 4.31
C THR A 73 13.12 -3.52 4.80
N LEU A 74 14.07 -3.37 3.87
CA LEU A 74 15.45 -3.04 4.21
C LEU A 74 15.55 -1.65 4.82
N PHE A 75 14.85 -0.66 4.26
CA PHE A 75 14.84 0.69 4.76
C PHE A 75 14.26 0.76 6.19
N HIS A 76 13.12 0.12 6.45
CA HIS A 76 12.54 0.04 7.80
C HIS A 76 13.50 -0.63 8.79
N TRP A 77 14.12 -1.75 8.41
CA TRP A 77 15.10 -2.44 9.26
C TRP A 77 16.32 -1.57 9.57
N CYS A 78 16.87 -0.89 8.56
CA CYS A 78 17.99 0.05 8.75
C CYS A 78 17.59 1.22 9.65
N TYR A 79 16.39 1.77 9.46
CA TYR A 79 15.88 2.88 10.26
C TYR A 79 15.69 2.48 11.72
N ASP A 80 15.13 1.28 11.97
CA ASP A 80 14.98 0.71 13.31
C ASP A 80 16.30 0.41 13.99
N LYS A 81 17.36 0.13 13.21
CA LYS A 81 18.71 -0.08 13.74
C LYS A 81 19.44 1.23 14.03
N TYR A 82 19.32 2.22 13.15
CA TYR A 82 20.02 3.50 13.29
C TYR A 82 19.35 4.41 14.35
N GLN A 83 18.03 4.27 14.53
CA GLN A 83 17.20 5.06 15.46
C GLN A 83 17.64 6.52 15.60
N PRO A 84 17.80 7.27 14.50
CA PRO A 84 18.36 8.63 14.53
C PRO A 84 17.53 9.59 15.39
N TYR A 85 16.24 9.28 15.54
CA TYR A 85 15.30 10.04 16.35
C TYR A 85 15.56 9.93 17.85
N LYS A 86 16.24 8.88 18.35
CA LYS A 86 16.52 8.72 19.79
C LYS A 86 17.29 9.93 20.33
N THR A 87 18.26 10.46 19.60
CA THR A 87 19.04 11.63 20.03
C THR A 87 18.16 12.85 20.28
N TRP A 88 17.12 13.06 19.47
CA TRP A 88 16.19 14.18 19.58
C TRP A 88 15.25 14.05 20.79
N PHE A 89 14.76 12.82 21.06
CA PHE A 89 13.91 12.57 22.23
C PHE A 89 14.70 12.51 23.55
N THR A 90 15.93 12.00 23.53
CA THR A 90 16.82 11.99 24.71
C THR A 90 17.23 13.42 25.12
N MET A 91 17.47 14.32 24.14
CA MET A 91 17.78 15.73 24.43
C MET A 91 16.61 16.51 25.04
N GLN A 92 15.36 16.18 24.72
CA GLN A 92 14.20 16.80 25.37
C GLN A 92 14.06 16.41 26.85
N ALA A 93 14.39 15.16 27.21
CA ALA A 93 14.30 14.69 28.60
C ALA A 93 15.32 15.38 29.54
N THR A 94 16.47 15.83 29.02
CA THR A 94 17.49 16.53 29.82
C THR A 94 17.17 18.01 30.05
N LYS A 95 16.38 18.66 29.17
CA LYS A 95 15.99 20.07 29.32
C LYS A 95 14.82 20.34 30.28
N VAL A 96 14.15 19.30 30.78
CA VAL A 96 12.97 19.40 31.65
C VAL A 96 13.29 19.10 33.13
N LYS A 97 14.58 18.88 33.47
CA LYS A 97 15.06 18.90 34.86
C LYS A 97 15.77 20.21 35.16
#